data_AF-A0A519PTA2-F1
#
_entry.id   AF-A0A519PTA2-F1
#
_cell.length_a   1.000
_cell.length_b   1.000
_cell.length_c   1.000
_cell.angle_alpha   90.00
_cell.angle_beta   90.00
_cell.angle_gamma   90.00
#
_symmetry.space_group_name_H-M   'P 1'
#
loop_
_entity.id
_entity.type
_entity.pdbx_description
1 polymer ?
#
loop_
_entity_poly.entity_id
_entity_poly.type
_entity_poly.pdbx_seq_one_letter_code
_entity_poly.pdbx_strand_id
1 'polypeptide(L)'
;MARSKMIETAPAPVDASTEQQFLRLMSHEMRTPLNGVIGMLGLLQRTRLDGDQRAYAEAARSSAEHLLGLVNDLLDYARLEAGKLEFDSAPVDLESLVRGVAELLSPRAHDKGLEIAWSVSAEAVDILGDEGRLRQVLFNLAGNAAKFTETGGVRIAIERIGGTRARPRLAFTVDDTGPGVPKEARERIFEEFGHVDASDASRFGGAGLGLAVVRKLADAMGGSVTVGDRPDGPGARFRFEAAFDAAPAADRGKPLTGHAVAVVSPDSFVQTTAATQIRASGGEVADDAGVVLVDHASRPAG
;
A
#
# COMPACT_ATOMS: atom_id res chain seq x y z
N MET A 1 -64.41 17.19 21.41
CA MET A 1 -63.20 17.63 20.70
C MET A 1 -62.12 16.57 20.89
N ALA A 2 -61.88 15.79 19.84
CA ALA A 2 -60.99 14.63 19.85
C ALA A 2 -59.52 15.07 19.78
N ARG A 3 -58.68 14.55 20.67
CA ARG A 3 -57.22 14.63 20.57
C ARG A 3 -56.75 13.58 19.56
N SER A 4 -56.27 14.05 18.42
CA SER A 4 -55.55 13.24 17.44
C SER A 4 -54.15 12.91 18.00
N LYS A 5 -53.88 11.65 18.32
CA LYS A 5 -52.52 11.15 18.56
C LYS A 5 -51.99 10.67 17.21
N MET A 6 -51.08 11.45 16.61
CA MET A 6 -50.23 10.98 15.53
C MET A 6 -49.31 9.90 16.10
N ILE A 7 -49.43 8.68 15.59
CA ILE A 7 -48.47 7.61 15.79
C ILE A 7 -47.34 7.90 14.80
N GLU A 8 -46.27 8.49 15.31
CA GLU A 8 -45.00 8.60 14.60
C GLU A 8 -44.35 7.20 14.62
N THR A 9 -44.63 6.40 13.60
CA THR A 9 -43.90 5.17 13.33
C THR A 9 -42.47 5.54 12.95
N ALA A 10 -41.55 5.43 13.92
CA ALA A 10 -40.13 5.40 13.64
C ALA A 10 -39.84 4.28 12.63
N PRO A 11 -39.00 4.51 11.59
CA PRO A 11 -38.61 3.44 10.69
C PRO A 11 -37.91 2.34 11.50
N ALA A 12 -38.35 1.10 11.32
CA ALA A 12 -37.70 -0.05 11.91
C ALA A 12 -36.22 -0.06 11.51
N PRO A 13 -35.29 -0.40 12.43
CA PRO A 13 -33.88 -0.51 12.07
C PRO A 13 -33.77 -1.58 10.98
N VAL A 14 -33.25 -1.18 9.82
CA VAL A 14 -32.91 -2.11 8.74
C VAL A 14 -31.91 -3.09 9.35
N ASP A 15 -32.27 -4.37 9.36
CA ASP A 15 -31.51 -5.40 10.04
C ASP A 15 -30.11 -5.48 9.38
N ALA A 16 -29.05 -5.20 10.13
CA ALA A 16 -27.67 -5.10 9.65
C ALA A 16 -27.16 -6.39 8.96
N SER A 17 -27.90 -7.50 9.09
CA SER A 17 -27.68 -8.75 8.35
C SER A 17 -28.01 -8.62 6.85
N THR A 18 -29.06 -7.86 6.51
CA THR A 18 -29.61 -7.73 5.15
C THR A 18 -28.75 -6.80 4.31
N GLU A 19 -28.30 -5.69 4.89
CA GLU A 19 -27.39 -4.74 4.24
C GLU A 19 -26.04 -5.37 3.88
N GLN A 20 -25.57 -6.33 4.68
CA GLN A 20 -24.32 -7.05 4.44
C GLN A 20 -24.43 -8.17 3.43
N GLN A 21 -25.58 -8.85 3.43
CA GLN A 21 -25.87 -9.81 2.38
C GLN A 21 -26.00 -9.08 1.05
N PHE A 22 -26.63 -7.90 1.05
CA PHE A 22 -26.70 -7.01 -0.09
C PHE A 22 -25.31 -6.56 -0.57
N LEU A 23 -24.43 -6.06 0.30
CA LEU A 23 -23.08 -5.65 -0.09
C LEU A 23 -22.21 -6.82 -0.59
N ARG A 24 -22.32 -8.02 0.02
CA ARG A 24 -21.63 -9.23 -0.47
C ARG A 24 -22.14 -9.67 -1.84
N LEU A 25 -23.46 -9.70 -2.02
CA LEU A 25 -24.09 -10.02 -3.30
C LEU A 25 -23.66 -8.97 -4.34
N MET A 26 -23.74 -7.68 -4.02
CA MET A 26 -23.34 -6.63 -4.93
C MET A 26 -21.85 -6.70 -5.30
N SER A 27 -20.97 -7.10 -4.37
CA SER A 27 -19.56 -7.37 -4.69
C SER A 27 -19.40 -8.40 -5.79
N HIS A 28 -20.10 -9.52 -5.68
CA HIS A 28 -20.01 -10.61 -6.64
C HIS A 28 -20.67 -10.22 -7.97
N GLU A 29 -21.83 -9.56 -7.93
CA GLU A 29 -22.59 -9.11 -9.09
C GLU A 29 -21.91 -7.96 -9.85
N MET A 30 -21.09 -7.13 -9.18
CA MET A 30 -20.29 -6.09 -9.84
C MET A 30 -18.94 -6.63 -10.35
N ARG A 31 -18.28 -7.52 -9.59
CA ARG A 31 -16.99 -8.11 -9.98
C ARG A 31 -17.10 -8.98 -11.24
N THR A 32 -18.16 -9.78 -11.35
CA THR A 32 -18.34 -10.71 -12.46
C THR A 32 -18.36 -10.02 -13.84
N PRO A 33 -19.18 -8.99 -14.09
CA PRO A 33 -19.17 -8.28 -15.37
C PRO A 33 -17.86 -7.51 -15.60
N LEU A 34 -17.26 -6.91 -14.57
CA LEU A 34 -15.98 -6.20 -14.69
C LEU A 34 -14.82 -7.13 -15.07
N ASN A 35 -14.72 -8.30 -14.44
CA ASN A 35 -13.75 -9.33 -14.81
C ASN A 35 -13.99 -9.83 -16.23
N GLY A 36 -15.25 -9.93 -16.66
CA GLY A 36 -15.61 -10.22 -18.05
C GLY A 36 -15.08 -9.16 -19.03
N VAL A 37 -15.29 -7.87 -18.74
CA VAL A 37 -14.79 -6.75 -19.55
C VAL A 37 -13.26 -6.75 -19.62
N ILE A 38 -12.57 -6.87 -18.48
CA ILE A 38 -11.09 -6.94 -18.42
C ILE A 38 -10.58 -8.14 -19.21
N GLY A 39 -11.23 -9.31 -19.06
CA GLY A 39 -10.89 -10.52 -19.81
C GLY A 39 -11.06 -10.34 -21.31
N MET A 40 -12.16 -9.74 -21.77
CA MET A 40 -12.41 -9.49 -23.19
C MET A 40 -11.42 -8.47 -23.76
N LEU A 41 -11.10 -7.41 -23.02
CA LEU A 41 -10.08 -6.43 -23.43
C LEU A 41 -8.69 -7.08 -23.49
N GLY A 42 -8.37 -7.96 -22.56
CA GLY A 42 -7.13 -8.74 -22.58
C GLY A 42 -7.03 -9.69 -23.78
N LEU A 43 -8.14 -10.32 -24.20
CA LEU A 43 -8.20 -11.11 -25.43
C LEU A 43 -8.10 -10.23 -26.68
N LEU A 44 -8.77 -9.08 -26.70
CA LEU A 44 -8.74 -8.13 -27.81
C LEU A 44 -7.31 -7.62 -28.07
N GLN A 45 -6.57 -7.31 -27.02
CA GLN A 45 -5.16 -6.88 -27.10
C GLN A 45 -4.22 -7.97 -27.67
N ARG A 46 -4.63 -9.24 -27.66
CA ARG A 46 -3.87 -10.34 -28.29
C ARG A 46 -4.17 -10.51 -29.78
N THR A 47 -5.10 -9.75 -30.34
CA THR A 47 -5.43 -9.76 -31.77
C THR A 47 -4.60 -8.73 -32.55
N ARG A 48 -4.77 -8.66 -33.87
CA ARG A 48 -4.19 -7.58 -34.69
C ARG A 48 -5.01 -6.31 -34.49
N LEU A 49 -4.39 -5.31 -33.85
CA LEU A 49 -4.91 -3.96 -33.68
C LEU A 49 -3.96 -2.97 -34.37
N ASP A 50 -4.51 -1.93 -34.99
CA ASP A 50 -3.72 -0.77 -35.40
C ASP A 50 -3.30 0.08 -34.18
N GLY A 51 -2.50 1.13 -34.41
CA GLY A 51 -1.93 1.95 -33.33
C GLY A 51 -2.99 2.60 -32.44
N ASP A 52 -4.01 3.19 -33.06
CA ASP A 52 -5.09 3.87 -32.34
C ASP A 52 -5.98 2.86 -31.60
N GLN A 53 -6.32 1.74 -32.23
CA GLN A 53 -7.10 0.66 -31.62
C GLN A 53 -6.39 0.05 -30.40
N ARG A 54 -5.07 -0.13 -30.48
CA ARG A 54 -4.27 -0.60 -29.34
C ARG A 54 -4.33 0.40 -28.19
N ALA A 55 -4.11 1.68 -28.47
CA ALA A 55 -4.19 2.74 -27.47
C ALA A 55 -5.58 2.81 -26.80
N TYR A 56 -6.66 2.67 -27.58
CA TYR A 56 -8.03 2.63 -27.04
C TYR A 56 -8.27 1.40 -26.17
N ALA A 57 -7.83 0.21 -26.60
CA ALA A 57 -8.01 -1.02 -25.83
C ALA A 57 -7.23 -0.98 -24.50
N GLU A 58 -6.04 -0.39 -24.51
CA GLU A 58 -5.18 -0.22 -23.34
C GLU A 58 -5.78 0.80 -22.35
N ALA A 59 -6.26 1.95 -22.85
CA ALA A 59 -6.97 2.93 -22.03
C ALA A 59 -8.26 2.36 -21.42
N ALA A 60 -9.06 1.63 -22.21
CA ALA A 60 -10.28 0.99 -21.74
C ALA A 60 -10.00 -0.07 -20.67
N ARG A 61 -8.93 -0.86 -20.84
CA ARG A 61 -8.53 -1.89 -19.86
C ARG A 61 -8.07 -1.27 -18.56
N SER A 62 -7.19 -0.26 -18.63
CA SER A 62 -6.75 0.49 -17.47
C SER A 62 -7.94 1.11 -16.71
N SER A 63 -8.92 1.66 -17.43
CA SER A 63 -10.14 2.21 -16.84
C SER A 63 -10.99 1.14 -16.14
N ALA A 64 -11.13 -0.06 -16.73
CA ALA A 64 -11.89 -1.15 -16.14
C ALA A 64 -11.20 -1.73 -14.90
N GLU A 65 -9.87 -1.89 -14.93
CA GLU A 65 -9.07 -2.31 -13.77
C GLU A 65 -9.15 -1.27 -12.64
N HIS A 66 -9.10 0.02 -12.97
CA HIS A 66 -9.30 1.10 -12.01
C HIS A 66 -10.69 1.06 -11.37
N LEU A 67 -11.76 0.90 -12.17
CA LEU A 67 -13.13 0.79 -11.67
C LEU A 67 -13.32 -0.43 -10.77
N LEU A 68 -12.73 -1.57 -11.12
CA LEU A 68 -12.74 -2.77 -10.28
C LEU A 68 -12.08 -2.52 -8.92
N GLY A 69 -10.96 -1.77 -8.92
CA GLY A 69 -10.30 -1.29 -7.70
C GLY A 69 -11.24 -0.44 -6.83
N LEU A 70 -11.87 0.59 -7.42
CA LEU A 70 -12.83 1.45 -6.71
C LEU A 70 -14.01 0.68 -6.12
N VAL A 71 -14.55 -0.29 -6.86
CA VAL A 71 -15.63 -1.16 -6.39
C VAL A 71 -15.17 -2.00 -5.21
N ASN A 72 -13.98 -2.60 -5.29
CA ASN A 72 -13.43 -3.38 -4.17
C ASN A 72 -13.20 -2.49 -2.93
N ASP A 73 -12.63 -1.30 -3.11
CA ASP A 73 -12.37 -0.36 -2.02
C ASP A 73 -13.67 0.10 -1.33
N LEU A 74 -14.71 0.43 -2.11
CA LEU A 74 -16.02 0.82 -1.57
C LEU A 74 -16.67 -0.30 -0.76
N LEU A 75 -16.52 -1.55 -1.22
CA LEU A 75 -17.13 -2.70 -0.57
C LEU A 75 -16.35 -3.15 0.66
N ASP A 76 -15.03 -3.11 0.60
CA ASP A 76 -14.17 -3.31 1.78
C ASP A 76 -14.47 -2.23 2.82
N TYR A 77 -14.63 -0.97 2.40
CA TYR A 77 -15.03 0.14 3.26
C TYR A 77 -16.37 -0.16 3.97
N ALA A 78 -17.40 -0.55 3.21
CA ALA A 78 -18.71 -0.84 3.78
C ALA A 78 -18.70 -2.03 4.75
N ARG A 79 -17.80 -3.00 4.57
CA ARG A 79 -17.60 -4.11 5.53
C ARG A 79 -16.87 -3.66 6.79
N LEU A 80 -15.87 -2.80 6.65
CA LEU A 80 -15.14 -2.20 7.77
C LEU A 80 -16.06 -1.36 8.65
N GLU A 81 -16.93 -0.55 8.04
CA GLU A 81 -17.87 0.31 8.76
C GLU A 81 -18.90 -0.48 9.59
N ALA A 82 -19.26 -1.67 9.11
CA ALA A 82 -20.16 -2.55 9.83
C ALA A 82 -19.47 -3.34 10.97
N GLY A 83 -18.17 -3.17 11.20
CA GLY A 83 -17.41 -3.85 12.26
C GLY A 83 -17.33 -5.37 12.11
N LYS A 84 -17.55 -5.91 10.90
CA LYS A 84 -17.64 -7.37 10.65
C LYS A 84 -16.45 -7.93 9.87
N LEU A 85 -15.29 -7.28 9.97
CA LEU A 85 -14.08 -7.77 9.35
C LEU A 85 -13.54 -8.95 10.17
N GLU A 86 -13.53 -10.14 9.58
CA GLU A 86 -12.78 -11.28 10.12
C GLU A 86 -11.39 -11.26 9.49
N PHE A 87 -10.35 -11.23 10.32
CA PHE A 87 -8.97 -11.33 9.87
C PHE A 87 -8.57 -12.79 9.75
N ASP A 88 -8.03 -13.17 8.59
CA ASP A 88 -7.44 -14.49 8.40
C ASP A 88 -6.01 -14.47 8.95
N SER A 89 -5.85 -14.86 10.22
CA SER A 89 -4.54 -14.84 10.89
C SER A 89 -3.71 -16.05 10.47
N ALA A 90 -2.73 -15.82 9.61
CA ALA A 90 -1.77 -16.81 9.12
C ALA A 90 -0.33 -16.30 9.27
N PRO A 91 0.70 -17.18 9.21
CA PRO A 91 2.09 -16.72 9.14
C PRO A 91 2.34 -15.83 7.93
N VAL A 92 2.87 -14.64 8.18
CA VAL A 92 3.23 -13.64 7.16
C VAL A 92 4.72 -13.43 7.14
N ASP A 93 5.33 -13.77 6.00
CA ASP A 93 6.70 -13.37 5.65
C ASP A 93 6.68 -11.90 5.24
N LEU A 94 7.20 -11.01 6.11
CA LEU A 94 7.16 -9.58 5.84
C LEU A 94 8.03 -9.17 4.63
N GLU A 95 9.07 -9.95 4.32
CA GLU A 95 10.00 -9.66 3.21
C GLU A 95 9.30 -9.93 1.87
N SER A 96 8.67 -11.10 1.75
CA SER A 96 7.84 -11.49 0.62
C SER A 96 6.66 -10.53 0.44
N LEU A 97 6.04 -10.09 1.54
CA LEU A 97 4.98 -9.08 1.52
C LEU A 97 5.44 -7.76 0.88
N VAL A 98 6.50 -7.12 1.42
CA VAL A 98 6.95 -5.81 0.91
C VAL A 98 7.56 -5.91 -0.48
N ARG A 99 8.30 -6.99 -0.77
CA ARG A 99 8.85 -7.26 -2.09
C ARG A 99 7.71 -7.35 -3.11
N GLY A 100 6.66 -8.12 -2.82
CA GLY A 100 5.53 -8.26 -3.72
C GLY A 100 4.80 -6.92 -3.97
N VAL A 101 4.68 -6.05 -2.95
CA VAL A 101 4.10 -4.71 -3.16
C VAL A 101 5.01 -3.84 -4.04
N ALA A 102 6.33 -3.85 -3.79
CA ALA A 102 7.29 -3.09 -4.58
C ALA A 102 7.32 -3.55 -6.05
N GLU A 103 7.33 -4.86 -6.30
CA GLU A 103 7.29 -5.45 -7.65
C GLU A 103 6.02 -5.05 -8.41
N LEU A 104 4.86 -5.04 -7.75
CA LEU A 104 3.59 -4.63 -8.37
C LEU A 104 3.57 -3.14 -8.75
N LEU A 105 4.23 -2.28 -7.96
CA LEU A 105 4.27 -0.84 -8.21
C LEU A 105 5.44 -0.40 -9.10
N SER A 106 6.47 -1.25 -9.26
CA SER A 106 7.70 -0.95 -9.99
C SER A 106 7.47 -0.49 -11.44
N PRO A 107 6.65 -1.15 -12.28
CA PRO A 107 6.44 -0.69 -13.66
C PRO A 107 5.92 0.74 -13.72
N ARG A 108 4.91 1.06 -12.90
CA ARG A 108 4.29 2.40 -12.85
C ARG A 108 5.25 3.46 -12.30
N ALA A 109 6.07 3.10 -11.30
CA ALA A 109 7.09 4.00 -10.77
C ALA A 109 8.15 4.30 -11.84
N HIS A 110 8.64 3.26 -12.52
CA HIS A 110 9.66 3.38 -13.55
C HIS A 110 9.17 4.16 -14.78
N ASP A 111 7.91 3.99 -15.19
CA ASP A 111 7.29 4.79 -16.26
C ASP A 111 7.28 6.30 -15.94
N LYS A 112 7.32 6.67 -14.66
CA LYS A 112 7.47 8.06 -14.18
C LYS A 112 8.92 8.47 -13.91
N GLY A 113 9.89 7.58 -14.13
CA GLY A 113 11.29 7.79 -13.77
C GLY A 113 11.53 7.81 -12.25
N LEU A 114 10.68 7.13 -11.47
CA LEU A 114 10.83 6.99 -10.04
C LEU A 114 11.47 5.66 -9.67
N GLU A 115 12.32 5.69 -8.65
CA GLU A 115 12.85 4.49 -8.02
C GLU A 115 11.88 3.95 -6.97
N ILE A 116 11.81 2.62 -6.85
CA ILE A 116 11.07 1.96 -5.78
C ILE A 116 11.99 0.98 -5.06
N ALA A 117 12.01 1.07 -3.74
CA ALA A 117 12.89 0.24 -2.94
C ALA A 117 12.20 -0.21 -1.66
N TRP A 118 12.69 -1.30 -1.07
CA TRP A 118 12.11 -1.84 0.15
C TRP A 118 13.18 -2.37 1.11
N SER A 119 12.85 -2.42 2.39
CA SER A 119 13.73 -2.95 3.43
C SER A 119 12.92 -3.51 4.60
N VAL A 120 13.32 -4.63 5.17
CA VAL A 120 12.79 -5.11 6.45
C VAL A 120 13.94 -5.21 7.45
N SER A 121 13.80 -4.60 8.61
CA SER A 121 14.82 -4.63 9.66
C SER A 121 15.06 -6.04 10.16
N ALA A 122 16.32 -6.36 10.52
CA ALA A 122 16.69 -7.63 11.15
C ALA A 122 15.92 -7.92 12.45
N GLU A 123 15.44 -6.87 13.12
CA GLU A 123 14.69 -6.99 14.37
C GLU A 123 13.18 -7.20 14.16
N ALA A 124 12.70 -7.03 12.93
CA ALA A 124 11.32 -7.32 12.55
C ALA A 124 11.19 -8.82 12.25
N VAL A 125 10.63 -9.54 13.21
CA VAL A 125 10.32 -10.97 13.07
C VAL A 125 9.03 -11.15 12.27
N ASP A 126 8.91 -12.26 11.57
CA ASP A 126 7.65 -12.65 10.92
C ASP A 126 6.51 -12.79 11.93
N ILE A 127 5.29 -12.54 11.46
CA ILE A 127 4.12 -12.35 12.32
C ILE A 127 2.98 -13.27 11.93
N LEU A 128 2.02 -13.47 12.83
CA LEU A 128 0.69 -13.95 12.51
C LEU A 128 -0.21 -12.77 12.20
N GLY A 129 -0.85 -12.78 11.04
CA GLY A 129 -1.75 -11.72 10.61
C GLY A 129 -2.37 -12.01 9.25
N ASP A 130 -3.19 -11.07 8.79
CA ASP A 130 -3.84 -11.14 7.47
C ASP A 130 -2.94 -10.47 6.43
N GLU A 131 -2.20 -11.28 5.67
CA GLU A 131 -1.29 -10.81 4.62
C GLU A 131 -2.02 -9.95 3.57
N GLY A 132 -3.26 -10.33 3.21
CA GLY A 132 -4.05 -9.61 2.21
C GLY A 132 -4.38 -8.19 2.66
N ARG A 133 -4.76 -8.03 3.94
CA ARG A 133 -5.04 -6.71 4.51
C ARG A 133 -3.79 -5.87 4.74
N LEU A 134 -2.69 -6.48 5.16
CA LEU A 134 -1.40 -5.78 5.27
C LEU A 134 -0.90 -5.32 3.88
N ARG A 135 -1.06 -6.16 2.86
CA ARG A 135 -0.77 -5.82 1.46
C ARG A 135 -1.61 -4.65 0.98
N GLN A 136 -2.90 -4.64 1.30
CA GLN A 136 -3.80 -3.54 0.95
C GLN A 136 -3.37 -2.22 1.61
N VAL A 137 -3.00 -2.25 2.90
CA VAL A 137 -2.45 -1.07 3.59
C VAL A 137 -1.23 -0.54 2.85
N LEU A 138 -0.23 -1.40 2.61
CA LEU A 138 1.01 -1.01 1.94
C LEU A 138 0.78 -0.52 0.50
N PHE A 139 -0.09 -1.19 -0.25
CA PHE A 139 -0.39 -0.82 -1.63
C PHE A 139 -1.09 0.54 -1.72
N ASN A 140 -2.01 0.86 -0.80
CA ASN A 140 -2.68 2.16 -0.77
C ASN A 140 -1.71 3.28 -0.38
N LEU A 141 -0.83 3.04 0.61
CA LEU A 141 0.18 4.02 1.01
C LEU A 141 1.23 4.24 -0.09
N ALA A 142 1.85 3.18 -0.58
CA ALA A 142 2.90 3.24 -1.61
C ALA A 142 2.37 3.66 -2.98
N GLY A 143 1.15 3.26 -3.34
CA GLY A 143 0.48 3.72 -4.55
C GLY A 143 0.19 5.22 -4.53
N ASN A 144 -0.19 5.77 -3.38
CA ASN A 144 -0.34 7.22 -3.21
C ASN A 144 1.02 7.94 -3.28
N ALA A 145 2.05 7.44 -2.61
CA ALA A 145 3.40 7.96 -2.72
C ALA A 145 3.87 8.04 -4.20
N ALA A 146 3.83 6.92 -4.92
CA ALA A 146 4.24 6.88 -6.34
C ALA A 146 3.39 7.78 -7.24
N LYS A 147 2.12 7.98 -6.89
CA LYS A 147 1.20 8.86 -7.61
C LYS A 147 1.60 10.33 -7.48
N PHE A 148 1.96 10.80 -6.30
CA PHE A 148 2.25 12.22 -6.01
C PHE A 148 3.73 12.62 -6.12
N THR A 149 4.64 11.66 -6.10
CA THR A 149 6.07 11.94 -6.34
C THR A 149 6.33 12.16 -7.83
N GLU A 150 7.08 13.19 -8.19
CA GLU A 150 7.47 13.49 -9.57
C GLU A 150 8.91 13.08 -9.88
N THR A 151 9.82 13.21 -8.91
CA THR A 151 11.24 12.87 -9.04
C THR A 151 11.75 12.19 -7.77
N GLY A 152 12.73 11.30 -7.90
CA GLY A 152 13.31 10.56 -6.78
C GLY A 152 12.69 9.16 -6.65
N GLY A 153 12.07 8.85 -5.51
CA GLY A 153 11.55 7.50 -5.29
C GLY A 153 10.66 7.29 -4.07
N VAL A 154 10.21 6.05 -3.93
CA VAL A 154 9.33 5.57 -2.86
C VAL A 154 9.99 4.39 -2.15
N ARG A 155 10.14 4.48 -0.83
CA ARG A 155 10.74 3.44 0.01
C ARG A 155 9.69 2.82 0.91
N ILE A 156 9.59 1.49 0.89
CA ILE A 156 8.73 0.71 1.80
C ILE A 156 9.61 0.05 2.86
N ALA A 157 9.41 0.38 4.13
CA ALA A 157 10.21 -0.16 5.22
C ALA A 157 9.35 -0.81 6.30
N ILE A 158 9.82 -1.93 6.86
CA ILE A 158 9.23 -2.52 8.07
C ILE A 158 10.29 -2.57 9.17
N GLU A 159 9.96 -1.98 10.31
CA GLU A 159 10.86 -1.88 11.46
C GLU A 159 10.13 -2.29 12.74
N ARG A 160 10.85 -2.97 13.64
CA ARG A 160 10.35 -3.17 15.01
C ARG A 160 10.58 -1.88 15.80
N ILE A 161 9.51 -1.34 16.36
CA ILE A 161 9.51 -0.09 17.13
C ILE A 161 9.22 -0.31 18.63
N GLY A 162 9.17 -1.56 19.07
CA GLY A 162 8.93 -1.94 20.46
C GLY A 162 8.30 -3.32 20.61
N GLY A 163 7.61 -3.53 21.73
CA GLY A 163 6.97 -4.81 22.07
C GLY A 163 7.97 -5.89 22.49
N THR A 164 7.47 -7.09 22.74
CA THR A 164 8.31 -8.26 23.08
C THR A 164 8.66 -9.06 21.83
N ARG A 165 9.54 -10.06 21.91
CA ARG A 165 9.81 -10.94 20.76
C ARG A 165 8.60 -11.79 20.36
N ALA A 166 7.75 -12.14 21.31
CA ALA A 166 6.52 -12.91 21.06
C ALA A 166 5.38 -12.04 20.53
N ARG A 167 5.38 -10.74 20.86
CA ARG A 167 4.38 -9.79 20.41
C ARG A 167 5.03 -8.47 19.98
N PRO A 168 5.75 -8.45 18.84
CA PRO A 168 6.44 -7.26 18.36
C PRO A 168 5.46 -6.16 17.97
N ARG A 169 5.85 -4.90 18.24
CA ARG A 169 5.19 -3.73 17.65
C ARG A 169 5.97 -3.33 16.41
N LEU A 170 5.34 -3.41 15.25
CA LEU A 170 5.95 -3.13 13.96
C LEU A 170 5.44 -1.79 13.40
N ALA A 171 6.33 -1.07 12.73
CA ALA A 171 6.00 0.08 11.90
C ALA A 171 6.21 -0.28 10.44
N PHE A 172 5.15 -0.13 9.65
CA PHE A 172 5.15 -0.19 8.19
C PHE A 172 5.22 1.25 7.69
N THR A 173 6.36 1.63 7.15
CA THR A 173 6.66 3.00 6.74
C THR A 173 6.74 3.07 5.21
N VAL A 174 6.10 4.08 4.63
CA VAL A 174 6.26 4.46 3.22
C VAL A 174 6.80 5.89 3.20
N ASP A 175 8.04 6.03 2.75
CA ASP A 175 8.70 7.33 2.56
C ASP A 175 8.72 7.68 1.07
N ASP A 176 8.39 8.92 0.75
CA ASP A 176 8.46 9.43 -0.63
C ASP A 176 9.32 10.70 -0.72
N THR A 177 9.73 11.08 -1.93
CA THR A 177 10.43 12.34 -2.23
C THR A 177 9.50 13.41 -2.82
N GLY A 178 8.17 13.25 -2.64
CA GLY A 178 7.16 14.14 -3.21
C GLY A 178 7.04 15.48 -2.49
N PRO A 179 5.94 16.22 -2.71
CA PRO A 179 5.73 17.55 -2.14
C PRO A 179 5.50 17.54 -0.62
N GLY A 180 5.33 16.38 0.00
CA GLY A 180 4.93 16.25 1.40
C GLY A 180 3.43 16.50 1.61
N VAL A 181 3.01 16.48 2.88
CA VAL A 181 1.62 16.76 3.28
C VAL A 181 1.58 17.94 4.25
N PRO A 182 0.86 19.03 3.90
CA PRO A 182 0.65 20.18 4.79
C PRO A 182 0.08 19.75 6.14
N LYS A 183 0.52 20.37 7.23
CA LYS A 183 0.15 19.96 8.61
C LYS A 183 -1.36 19.95 8.83
N GLU A 184 -2.06 20.92 8.24
CA GLU A 184 -3.51 21.11 8.31
C GLU A 184 -4.30 20.09 7.48
N ALA A 185 -3.63 19.33 6.61
CA ALA A 185 -4.24 18.27 5.80
C ALA A 185 -3.99 16.88 6.38
N ARG A 186 -3.02 16.70 7.29
CA ARG A 186 -2.56 15.38 7.76
C ARG A 186 -3.64 14.51 8.39
N GLU A 187 -4.57 15.12 9.12
CA GLU A 187 -5.71 14.38 9.69
C GLU A 187 -6.81 14.12 8.64
N ARG A 188 -7.10 15.15 7.83
CA ARG A 188 -8.18 15.13 6.84
C ARG A 188 -7.95 14.14 5.69
N ILE A 189 -6.71 13.88 5.29
CA ILE A 189 -6.42 12.94 4.19
C ILE A 189 -6.78 11.48 4.54
N PHE A 190 -6.98 11.16 5.82
CA PHE A 190 -7.44 9.84 6.26
C PHE A 190 -8.96 9.80 6.49
N GLU A 191 -9.69 10.89 6.25
CA GLU A 191 -11.15 10.93 6.29
C GLU A 191 -11.74 10.42 4.96
N GLU A 192 -13.02 10.03 4.99
CA GLU A 192 -13.75 9.64 3.78
C GLU A 192 -13.74 10.78 2.76
N PHE A 193 -13.37 10.47 1.52
CA PHE A 193 -13.25 11.47 0.45
C PHE A 193 -12.28 12.62 0.79
N GLY A 194 -11.37 12.39 1.74
CA GLY A 194 -10.33 13.34 2.13
C GLY A 194 -9.34 13.59 0.99
N HIS A 195 -9.10 14.86 0.68
CA HIS A 195 -8.12 15.31 -0.30
C HIS A 195 -7.31 16.48 0.27
N VAL A 196 -6.09 16.70 -0.25
CA VAL A 196 -5.26 17.85 0.14
C VAL A 196 -5.92 19.14 -0.37
N ASP A 197 -6.37 19.16 -1.63
CA ASP A 197 -7.25 20.19 -2.20
C ASP A 197 -8.41 19.59 -3.02
N ALA A 198 -9.55 20.29 -3.10
CA ALA A 198 -10.71 19.85 -3.89
C ALA A 198 -10.42 19.73 -5.40
N SER A 199 -9.38 20.40 -5.91
CA SER A 199 -8.91 20.31 -7.29
C SER A 199 -8.14 19.02 -7.60
N ASP A 200 -7.65 18.29 -6.59
CA ASP A 200 -6.86 17.06 -6.78
C ASP A 200 -7.70 15.86 -7.20
N ALA A 201 -9.00 15.85 -6.85
CA ALA A 201 -9.93 14.80 -7.26
C ALA A 201 -10.07 14.72 -8.79
N SER A 202 -10.08 15.88 -9.46
CA SER A 202 -10.16 15.99 -10.93
C SER A 202 -8.83 15.73 -11.61
N ARG A 203 -7.71 16.16 -11.01
CA ARG A 203 -6.38 16.09 -11.62
C ARG A 203 -5.73 14.71 -11.49
N PHE A 204 -6.09 13.93 -10.47
CA PHE A 204 -5.44 12.65 -10.18
C PHE A 204 -6.39 11.46 -9.96
N GLY A 205 -7.68 11.61 -10.25
CA GLY A 205 -8.62 10.51 -10.53
C GLY A 205 -8.75 9.43 -9.45
N GLY A 206 -8.77 9.79 -8.17
CA GLY A 206 -9.01 8.82 -7.07
C GLY A 206 -10.28 9.17 -6.30
N ALA A 207 -11.01 8.17 -5.83
CA ALA A 207 -12.20 8.39 -5.00
C ALA A 207 -11.91 8.90 -3.57
N GLY A 208 -10.63 9.12 -3.21
CA GLY A 208 -10.22 9.51 -1.85
C GLY A 208 -10.41 8.41 -0.78
N LEU A 209 -10.79 7.19 -1.17
CA LEU A 209 -11.09 6.12 -0.24
C LEU A 209 -9.85 5.34 0.24
N GLY A 210 -8.76 5.33 -0.53
CA GLY A 210 -7.60 4.47 -0.23
C GLY A 210 -6.97 4.71 1.15
N LEU A 211 -6.81 5.99 1.55
CA LEU A 211 -6.28 6.32 2.88
C LEU A 211 -7.30 6.15 4.00
N ALA A 212 -8.59 6.37 3.73
CA ALA A 212 -9.66 6.07 4.67
C ALA A 212 -9.72 4.56 4.98
N VAL A 213 -9.57 3.70 3.97
CA VAL A 213 -9.44 2.24 4.12
C VAL A 213 -8.23 1.90 4.98
N VAL A 214 -7.07 2.56 4.77
CA VAL A 214 -5.88 2.35 5.60
C VAL A 214 -6.18 2.65 7.07
N ARG A 215 -6.85 3.78 7.37
CA ARG A 215 -7.18 4.15 8.75
C ARG A 215 -8.08 3.09 9.40
N LYS A 216 -9.15 2.69 8.72
CA LYS A 216 -10.08 1.68 9.22
C LYS A 216 -9.41 0.31 9.43
N LEU A 217 -8.52 -0.10 8.51
CA LEU A 217 -7.73 -1.33 8.68
C LEU A 217 -6.77 -1.22 9.86
N ALA A 218 -6.13 -0.06 10.04
CA ALA A 218 -5.25 0.17 11.17
C ALA A 218 -6.00 0.08 12.50
N ASP A 219 -7.17 0.74 12.60
CA ASP A 219 -8.01 0.69 13.79
C ASP A 219 -8.50 -0.75 14.07
N ALA A 220 -8.93 -1.48 13.04
CA ALA A 220 -9.38 -2.87 13.15
C ALA A 220 -8.25 -3.84 13.57
N MET A 221 -7.01 -3.55 13.19
CA MET A 221 -5.82 -4.28 13.64
C MET A 221 -5.32 -3.83 15.03
N GLY A 222 -6.03 -2.91 15.70
CA GLY A 222 -5.62 -2.37 17.01
C GLY A 222 -4.36 -1.50 16.93
N GLY A 223 -4.11 -0.91 15.76
CA GLY A 223 -2.97 -0.07 15.45
C GLY A 223 -3.34 1.39 15.25
N SER A 224 -2.48 2.12 14.55
CA SER A 224 -2.72 3.49 14.13
C SER A 224 -2.02 3.81 12.81
N VAL A 225 -2.52 4.82 12.10
CA VAL A 225 -1.85 5.37 10.92
C VAL A 225 -1.57 6.85 11.12
N THR A 226 -0.42 7.31 10.65
CA THR A 226 0.02 8.70 10.72
C THR A 226 0.71 9.11 9.41
N VAL A 227 0.78 10.42 9.19
CA VAL A 227 1.61 11.01 8.14
C VAL A 227 2.46 12.12 8.75
N GLY A 228 3.71 12.24 8.31
CA GLY A 228 4.64 13.25 8.76
C GLY A 228 5.61 13.68 7.68
N ASP A 229 6.53 14.58 8.04
CA ASP A 229 7.66 14.91 7.20
C ASP A 229 8.65 13.74 7.22
N ARG A 230 9.32 13.53 6.09
CA ARG A 230 10.41 12.56 6.02
C ARG A 230 11.61 13.07 6.83
N PRO A 231 12.29 12.23 7.63
CA PRO A 231 13.42 12.68 8.45
C PRO A 231 14.63 13.16 7.62
N ASP A 232 14.86 12.55 6.45
CA ASP A 232 16.08 12.74 5.66
C ASP A 232 15.91 13.76 4.52
N GLY A 233 14.87 14.60 4.57
CA GLY A 233 14.66 15.68 3.59
C GLY A 233 13.19 15.89 3.21
N PRO A 234 12.92 16.59 2.10
CA PRO A 234 11.55 16.83 1.63
C PRO A 234 10.85 15.52 1.26
N GLY A 235 9.52 15.53 1.36
CA GLY A 235 8.67 14.36 1.13
C GLY A 235 7.75 14.06 2.31
N ALA A 236 6.92 13.04 2.15
CA ALA A 236 6.08 12.53 3.23
C ALA A 236 6.58 11.17 3.74
N ARG A 237 6.29 10.95 5.03
CA ARG A 237 6.40 9.66 5.70
C ARG A 237 5.00 9.23 6.11
N PHE A 238 4.46 8.22 5.44
CA PHE A 238 3.26 7.53 5.91
C PHE A 238 3.67 6.36 6.79
N ARG A 239 3.01 6.20 7.93
CA ARG A 239 3.33 5.12 8.86
C ARG A 239 2.10 4.47 9.44
N PHE A 240 1.98 3.17 9.23
CA PHE A 240 1.05 2.28 9.93
C PHE A 240 1.81 1.54 11.04
N GLU A 241 1.29 1.54 12.27
CA GLU A 241 1.90 0.86 13.41
C GLU A 241 0.88 -0.07 14.08
N ALA A 242 1.24 -1.32 14.34
CA ALA A 242 0.40 -2.27 15.08
C ALA A 242 1.24 -3.33 15.81
N ALA A 243 0.62 -4.01 16.77
CA ALA A 243 1.23 -5.12 17.49
C ALA A 243 0.67 -6.44 16.98
N PHE A 244 1.55 -7.39 16.66
CA PHE A 244 1.19 -8.70 16.12
C PHE A 244 1.79 -9.80 16.98
N ASP A 245 1.22 -11.00 16.92
CA ASP A 245 1.86 -12.18 17.48
C ASP A 245 2.98 -12.63 16.53
N ALA A 246 4.11 -13.08 17.06
CA ALA A 246 5.21 -13.58 16.24
C ALA A 246 4.88 -14.95 15.64
N ALA A 247 5.25 -15.18 14.39
CA ALA A 247 5.11 -16.47 13.74
C ALA A 247 6.07 -17.52 14.34
N PRO A 248 5.72 -18.82 14.32
CA PRO A 248 6.65 -19.89 14.66
C PRO A 248 7.86 -19.87 13.70
N ALA A 249 9.09 -20.01 14.23
CA ALA A 249 10.35 -19.96 13.48
C ALA A 249 10.72 -18.60 12.84
N ALA A 250 10.24 -17.50 13.42
CA ALA A 250 10.45 -16.14 12.92
C ALA A 250 11.87 -15.56 13.08
N ASP A 251 12.93 -16.39 13.16
CA ASP A 251 14.30 -15.87 13.21
C ASP A 251 14.82 -15.65 11.81
N ARG A 252 14.85 -14.38 11.40
CA ARG A 252 15.45 -13.98 10.13
C ARG A 252 16.96 -14.11 10.23
N GLY A 253 17.53 -14.92 9.35
CA GLY A 253 18.97 -15.02 9.23
C GLY A 253 19.59 -13.65 8.91
N LYS A 254 20.83 -13.43 9.33
CA LYS A 254 21.62 -12.25 8.97
C LYS A 254 22.71 -12.68 7.98
N PRO A 255 22.37 -12.90 6.69
CA PRO A 255 23.26 -13.55 5.73
C PRO A 255 24.54 -12.75 5.46
N LEU A 256 24.52 -11.43 5.69
CA LEU A 256 25.67 -10.56 5.50
C LEU A 256 26.49 -10.34 6.78
N THR A 257 26.22 -11.07 7.87
CA THR A 257 27.02 -10.96 9.10
C THR A 257 28.50 -11.16 8.79
N GLY A 258 29.34 -10.20 9.20
CA GLY A 258 30.78 -10.23 8.98
C GLY A 258 31.22 -9.84 7.56
N HIS A 259 30.31 -9.37 6.71
CA HIS A 259 30.62 -8.91 5.35
C HIS A 259 30.47 -7.39 5.26
N ALA A 260 31.43 -6.75 4.58
CA ALA A 260 31.31 -5.38 4.11
C ALA A 260 30.87 -5.38 2.64
N VAL A 261 30.02 -4.43 2.24
CA VAL A 261 29.50 -4.28 0.88
C VAL A 261 29.58 -2.81 0.43
N ALA A 262 30.15 -2.57 -0.74
CA ALA A 262 30.18 -1.26 -1.39
C ALA A 262 28.94 -1.11 -2.28
N VAL A 263 28.35 0.08 -2.36
CA VAL A 263 27.20 0.35 -3.23
C VAL A 263 27.58 1.39 -4.27
N VAL A 264 27.45 1.05 -5.54
CA VAL A 264 27.77 1.93 -6.68
C VAL A 264 26.48 2.17 -7.50
N SER A 265 25.87 3.32 -7.27
CA SER A 265 24.72 3.83 -8.04
C SER A 265 24.85 5.34 -8.27
N PRO A 266 24.47 5.88 -9.44
CA PRO A 266 24.35 7.32 -9.63
C PRO A 266 23.17 7.92 -8.86
N ASP A 267 22.22 7.09 -8.44
CA ASP A 267 21.02 7.50 -7.72
C ASP A 267 21.23 7.43 -6.20
N SER A 268 21.12 8.57 -5.53
CA SER A 268 21.33 8.68 -4.08
C SER A 268 20.24 8.00 -3.25
N PHE A 269 19.04 7.86 -3.80
CA PHE A 269 17.94 7.14 -3.17
C PHE A 269 18.20 5.63 -3.20
N VAL A 270 18.71 5.10 -4.32
CA VAL A 270 19.17 3.70 -4.43
C VAL A 270 20.32 3.43 -3.46
N GLN A 271 21.33 4.30 -3.42
CA GLN A 271 22.45 4.16 -2.47
C GLN A 271 21.98 4.06 -1.02
N THR A 272 21.11 5.00 -0.61
CA THR A 272 20.60 5.06 0.76
C THR A 272 19.80 3.80 1.12
N THR A 273 18.93 3.35 0.21
CA THR A 273 18.06 2.21 0.51
C THR A 273 18.82 0.88 0.49
N ALA A 274 19.74 0.69 -0.47
CA ALA A 274 20.63 -0.46 -0.51
C ALA A 274 21.48 -0.55 0.77
N ALA A 275 22.02 0.59 1.22
CA ALA A 275 22.77 0.65 2.47
C ALA A 275 21.92 0.22 3.68
N THR A 276 20.64 0.61 3.74
CA THR A 276 19.73 0.14 4.80
C THR A 276 19.47 -1.36 4.70
N GLN A 277 19.28 -1.91 3.51
CA GLN A 277 19.04 -3.35 3.32
C GLN A 277 20.28 -4.20 3.67
N ILE A 278 21.48 -3.72 3.36
CA ILE A 278 22.75 -4.36 3.75
C ILE A 278 22.85 -4.43 5.27
N ARG A 279 22.63 -3.30 5.97
CA ARG A 279 22.65 -3.26 7.44
C ARG A 279 21.57 -4.15 8.06
N ALA A 280 20.37 -4.15 7.48
CA ALA A 280 19.28 -5.01 7.93
C ALA A 280 19.60 -6.51 7.73
N SER A 281 20.46 -6.86 6.76
CA SER A 281 20.95 -8.22 6.56
C SER A 281 22.16 -8.57 7.43
N GLY A 282 22.57 -7.67 8.33
CA GLY A 282 23.72 -7.83 9.23
C GLY A 282 25.09 -7.44 8.65
N GLY A 283 25.13 -6.83 7.47
CA GLY A 283 26.35 -6.39 6.81
C GLY A 283 26.72 -4.94 7.12
N GLU A 284 27.95 -4.57 6.78
CA GLU A 284 28.45 -3.20 6.86
C GLU A 284 28.55 -2.58 5.46
N VAL A 285 28.39 -1.26 5.36
CA VAL A 285 28.57 -0.53 4.11
C VAL A 285 29.92 0.15 4.15
N ALA A 286 30.80 -0.17 3.20
CA ALA A 286 32.14 0.40 3.10
C ALA A 286 32.53 0.60 1.63
N ASP A 287 33.16 1.74 1.33
CA ASP A 287 33.52 2.11 -0.05
C ASP A 287 34.61 1.20 -0.65
N ASP A 288 35.41 0.55 0.20
CA ASP A 288 36.53 -0.34 -0.15
C ASP A 288 36.22 -1.84 0.08
N ALA A 289 34.94 -2.20 0.15
CA ALA A 289 34.52 -3.56 0.38
C ALA A 289 34.88 -4.53 -0.76
N GLY A 290 35.17 -5.79 -0.40
CA GLY A 290 35.45 -6.87 -1.36
C GLY A 290 34.23 -7.33 -2.18
N VAL A 291 33.02 -6.93 -1.78
CA VAL A 291 31.77 -7.18 -2.50
C VAL A 291 31.17 -5.84 -2.92
N VAL A 292 30.91 -5.67 -4.22
CA VAL A 292 30.36 -4.43 -4.77
C VAL A 292 28.98 -4.70 -5.37
N LEU A 293 27.98 -3.99 -4.88
CA LEU A 293 26.64 -3.93 -5.46
C LEU A 293 26.61 -2.80 -6.49
N VAL A 294 26.54 -3.16 -7.76
CA VAL A 294 26.48 -2.21 -8.88
C VAL A 294 25.06 -2.14 -9.39
N ASP A 295 24.47 -0.97 -9.31
CA ASP A 295 23.18 -0.69 -9.92
C ASP A 295 23.26 -0.87 -11.44
N HIS A 296 22.24 -1.50 -12.03
CA HIS A 296 22.21 -1.80 -13.45
C HIS A 296 22.20 -0.52 -14.32
N ALA A 297 21.72 0.61 -13.79
CA ALA A 297 21.83 1.92 -14.44
C ALA A 297 23.29 2.44 -14.49
N SER A 298 24.15 1.95 -13.58
CA SER A 298 25.59 2.29 -13.51
C SER A 298 26.45 1.45 -14.44
N ARG A 299 25.89 0.40 -15.07
CA ARG A 299 26.65 -0.50 -15.91
C ARG A 299 27.00 0.24 -17.21
N PRO A 300 28.29 0.44 -17.54
CA PRO A 300 28.64 1.01 -18.84
C PRO A 300 28.05 0.12 -19.93
N ALA A 301 27.46 0.72 -20.96
CA ALA A 301 26.98 -0.01 -22.14
C ALA A 301 28.20 -0.66 -22.81
N GLY A 302 28.43 -1.94 -22.52
CA GLY A 302 29.58 -2.71 -23.00
C GLY A 302 29.39 -4.18 -22.73
#